data_AF-A0A1I8I3V1-F1
#
_entry.id   AF-A0A1I8I3V1-F1
#
_cell.length_a   1.000
_cell.length_b   1.000
_cell.length_c   1.000
_cell.angle_alpha   90.00
_cell.angle_beta   90.00
_cell.angle_gamma   90.00
#
_symmetry.space_group_name_H-M   'P 1'
#
loop_
_entity.id
_entity.type
_entity.pdbx_description
1 polymer ?
#
loop_
_entity_poly.entity_id
_entity_poly.type
_entity_poly.pdbx_seq_one_letter_code
_entity_poly.pdbx_strand_id
1 'polypeptide(L)'
;MPKRGSISRSTRAASAAKKRRASETPEERQHRLEAQRQRTAESREAEDETVHQHRLEAQRQRQNQIRAAESADDRDRRLNAQADWRRDSWHTSHMSSVVWTANVRTAARYAGKTSQLAFAAMLERPSWSPAVTPPDVLKRLLTGQHPDSSQFLKDIRKYNGALHMTSLGAKQREQPGWNPSFILHGQMHHRIGSLLPDPGNEARFCQVFFVDQELQTRLQWATGLNGRLLEELQAMLHACNGYVCSLKSAVDLLRNDPQLQSAKVVINPMPVHLGSMPDASICPSAVKPPEHICDTHRSYDPLEYVLLFPFGEDGWSIGLKQDRGITIMKYYAFMIQVRPGQFNSLHYGGRLFQQYLVDQAAKIESERLNYIRHWRLCLCEASETRLPAALRRLFAAILSHGDSSDPAKLWQEFSGELAGDLLHQGYSPEAAESEVLRELQKLLNTMGGAELPAYGLPEPHVQPDQCIA
;
A
#
# COMPACT_ATOMS: atom_id res chain seq x y z
N MET A 1 -7.74 36.05 -44.17
CA MET A 1 -6.40 36.61 -44.44
C MET A 1 -6.28 37.96 -43.72
N PRO A 2 -5.54 38.07 -42.60
CA PRO A 2 -5.36 39.35 -41.93
C PRO A 2 -4.61 40.32 -42.86
N LYS A 3 -5.12 41.55 -43.03
CA LYS A 3 -4.54 42.57 -43.90
C LYS A 3 -3.05 42.78 -43.57
N ARG A 4 -2.15 42.79 -44.58
CA ARG A 4 -0.68 42.94 -44.42
C ARG A 4 -0.24 44.06 -43.45
N GLY A 5 -1.02 45.14 -43.33
CA GLY A 5 -0.76 46.23 -42.37
C GLY A 5 -0.95 45.88 -40.89
N SER A 6 -1.73 44.85 -40.56
CA SER A 6 -1.96 44.36 -39.19
C SER A 6 -0.76 43.55 -38.68
N ILE A 7 -0.20 42.68 -39.53
CA ILE A 7 0.98 41.87 -39.19
C ILE A 7 2.21 42.75 -38.98
N SER A 8 2.43 43.77 -39.83
CA SER A 8 3.58 44.68 -39.70
C SER A 8 3.50 45.60 -38.48
N ARG A 9 2.30 45.99 -38.03
CA ARG A 9 2.10 46.78 -36.82
C ARG A 9 2.30 45.93 -35.55
N SER A 10 1.85 44.68 -35.56
CA SER A 10 2.08 43.71 -34.47
C SER A 10 3.57 43.40 -34.26
N THR A 11 4.33 43.20 -35.34
CA THR A 11 5.78 42.93 -35.26
C THR A 11 6.58 44.13 -34.77
N ARG A 12 6.21 45.36 -35.16
CA ARG A 12 6.82 46.60 -34.62
C ARG A 12 6.52 46.78 -33.14
N ALA A 13 5.29 46.53 -32.70
CA ALA A 13 4.91 46.59 -31.28
C ALA A 13 5.66 45.55 -30.43
N ALA A 14 5.79 44.31 -30.93
CA ALA A 14 6.57 43.27 -30.27
C ALA A 14 8.07 43.64 -30.17
N SER A 15 8.64 44.22 -31.23
CA SER A 15 10.03 44.68 -31.26
C SER A 15 10.29 45.83 -30.27
N ALA A 16 9.39 46.81 -30.21
CA ALA A 16 9.47 47.91 -29.24
C ALA A 16 9.33 47.41 -27.80
N ALA A 17 8.43 46.46 -27.54
CA ALA A 17 8.28 45.82 -26.22
C ALA A 17 9.53 45.02 -25.82
N LYS A 18 10.16 44.31 -26.77
CA LYS A 18 11.42 43.61 -26.54
C LYS A 18 12.56 44.57 -26.16
N LYS A 19 12.68 45.69 -26.88
CA LYS A 19 13.69 46.72 -26.58
C LYS A 19 13.49 47.35 -25.21
N ARG A 20 12.24 47.72 -24.86
CA ARG A 20 11.91 48.23 -23.51
C ARG A 20 12.25 47.24 -22.41
N ARG A 21 11.92 45.97 -22.57
CA ARG A 21 12.24 44.92 -21.58
C ARG A 21 13.74 44.65 -21.44
N ALA A 22 14.51 44.88 -22.49
CA ALA A 22 15.96 44.72 -22.46
C ALA A 22 16.66 45.88 -21.72
N SER A 23 16.02 47.04 -21.63
CA SER A 23 16.52 48.23 -20.91
C SER A 23 15.91 48.40 -19.52
N GLU A 24 15.12 47.44 -19.02
CA GLU A 24 14.52 47.49 -17.69
C GLU A 24 15.57 47.25 -16.60
N THR A 25 15.52 48.05 -15.55
CA THR A 25 16.21 47.78 -14.28
C THR A 25 15.59 46.56 -13.57
N PRO A 26 16.31 45.90 -12.63
CA PRO A 26 15.76 44.80 -11.84
C PRO A 26 14.45 45.17 -11.12
N GLU A 27 14.34 46.39 -10.60
CA GLU A 27 13.17 46.89 -9.89
C GLU A 27 11.98 47.10 -10.83
N GLU A 28 12.21 47.71 -12.00
CA GLU A 28 11.16 47.88 -13.03
C GLU A 28 10.67 46.53 -13.57
N ARG A 29 11.59 45.57 -13.72
CA ARG A 29 11.26 44.19 -14.11
C ARG A 29 10.40 43.52 -13.04
N GLN A 30 10.77 43.67 -11.77
CA GLN A 30 10.02 43.11 -10.64
C GLN A 30 8.59 43.68 -10.61
N HIS A 31 8.45 45.00 -10.67
CA HIS A 31 7.16 45.70 -10.68
C HIS A 31 6.29 45.28 -11.88
N ARG A 32 6.88 45.12 -13.08
CA ARG A 32 6.15 44.64 -14.25
C ARG A 32 5.66 43.20 -14.08
N LEU A 33 6.49 42.31 -13.52
CA LEU A 33 6.11 40.91 -13.26
C LEU A 33 5.01 40.83 -12.19
N GLU A 34 5.08 41.66 -11.16
CA GLU A 34 4.07 41.79 -10.11
C GLU A 34 2.72 42.23 -10.67
N ALA A 35 2.70 43.33 -11.43
CA ALA A 35 1.49 43.81 -12.09
C ALA A 35 0.93 42.79 -13.10
N GLN A 36 1.79 41.96 -13.71
CA GLN A 36 1.35 40.87 -14.57
C GLN A 36 0.75 39.70 -13.77
N ARG A 37 1.33 39.35 -12.61
CA ARG A 37 0.77 38.35 -11.69
C ARG A 37 -0.62 38.78 -11.23
N GLN A 38 -0.76 40.04 -10.81
CA GLN A 38 -2.03 40.60 -10.32
C GLN A 38 -3.13 40.56 -11.38
N ARG A 39 -2.87 41.09 -12.58
CA ARG A 39 -3.84 41.02 -13.70
C ARG A 39 -4.24 39.59 -14.07
N THR A 40 -3.29 38.65 -13.97
CA THR A 40 -3.56 37.24 -14.24
C THR A 40 -4.42 36.61 -13.14
N ALA A 41 -4.25 37.02 -11.89
CA ALA A 41 -5.07 36.57 -10.77
C ALA A 41 -6.50 37.11 -10.88
N GLU A 42 -6.66 38.42 -11.12
CA GLU A 42 -7.97 39.07 -11.33
C GLU A 42 -8.71 38.45 -12.52
N SER A 43 -8.00 38.20 -13.63
CA SER A 43 -8.57 37.52 -14.79
C SER A 43 -9.02 36.09 -14.50
N ARG A 44 -8.39 35.38 -13.55
CA ARG A 44 -8.74 34.00 -13.15
C ARG A 44 -9.93 33.96 -12.20
N GLU A 45 -10.03 34.96 -11.33
CA GLU A 45 -11.14 35.11 -10.38
C GLU A 45 -12.45 35.45 -11.09
N ALA A 46 -12.36 36.21 -12.19
CA ALA A 46 -13.50 36.54 -13.05
C ALA A 46 -13.80 35.48 -14.14
N GLU A 47 -13.20 34.29 -14.11
CA GLU A 47 -13.48 33.23 -15.08
C GLU A 47 -14.81 32.53 -14.80
N ASP A 48 -15.67 32.45 -15.82
CA ASP A 48 -16.81 31.54 -15.80
C ASP A 48 -16.37 30.08 -15.97
N GLU A 49 -17.21 29.13 -15.53
CA GLU A 49 -16.90 27.70 -15.51
C GLU A 49 -16.45 27.14 -16.87
N THR A 50 -17.04 27.60 -17.97
CA THR A 50 -16.69 27.15 -19.33
C THR A 50 -15.27 27.60 -19.73
N VAL A 51 -14.90 28.83 -19.37
CA VAL A 51 -13.56 29.39 -19.61
C VAL A 51 -12.53 28.70 -18.71
N HIS A 52 -12.91 28.42 -17.47
CA HIS A 52 -12.09 27.67 -16.51
C HIS A 52 -11.74 26.27 -17.04
N GLN A 53 -12.74 25.50 -17.47
CA GLN A 53 -12.54 24.15 -18.00
C GLN A 53 -11.69 24.15 -19.27
N HIS A 54 -11.95 25.07 -20.20
CA HIS A 54 -11.16 25.19 -21.43
C HIS A 54 -9.70 25.56 -21.13
N ARG A 55 -9.43 26.43 -20.16
CA ARG A 55 -8.06 26.78 -19.73
C ARG A 55 -7.34 25.57 -19.13
N LEU A 56 -8.00 24.83 -18.24
CA LEU A 56 -7.42 23.62 -17.64
C LEU A 56 -7.11 22.56 -18.70
N GLU A 57 -8.00 22.37 -19.66
CA GLU A 57 -7.79 21.41 -20.75
C GLU A 57 -6.63 21.82 -21.65
N ALA A 58 -6.56 23.09 -22.06
CA ALA A 58 -5.43 23.61 -22.82
C ALA A 58 -4.11 23.51 -22.04
N GLN A 59 -4.14 23.66 -20.71
CA GLN A 59 -2.97 23.47 -19.85
C GLN A 59 -2.54 22.00 -19.78
N ARG A 60 -3.50 21.07 -19.65
CA ARG A 60 -3.23 19.61 -19.68
C ARG A 60 -2.57 19.21 -20.99
N GLN A 61 -3.12 19.65 -22.11
CA GLN A 61 -2.58 19.35 -23.45
C GLN A 61 -1.16 19.89 -23.64
N ARG A 62 -0.89 21.14 -23.23
CA ARG A 62 0.46 21.72 -23.29
C ARG A 62 1.45 20.95 -22.42
N GLN A 63 1.07 20.57 -21.20
CA GLN A 63 1.96 19.78 -20.33
C GLN A 63 2.25 18.40 -20.93
N ASN A 64 1.25 17.75 -21.53
CA ASN A 64 1.44 16.46 -22.18
C ASN A 64 2.40 16.56 -23.37
N GLN A 65 2.28 17.61 -24.19
CA GLN A 65 3.19 17.86 -25.30
C GLN A 65 4.63 18.12 -24.82
N ILE A 66 4.80 18.92 -23.76
CA ILE A 66 6.13 19.17 -23.16
C ILE A 66 6.75 17.88 -22.62
N ARG A 67 5.96 17.04 -21.93
CA ARG A 67 6.43 15.76 -21.38
C ARG A 67 6.77 14.75 -22.48
N ALA A 68 6.01 14.75 -23.57
CA ALA A 68 6.26 13.87 -24.71
C ALA A 68 7.53 14.26 -25.49
N ALA A 69 7.87 15.55 -25.51
CA ALA A 69 9.08 16.07 -26.14
C ALA A 69 10.30 16.17 -25.19
N GLU A 70 10.17 15.69 -23.95
CA GLU A 70 11.20 15.79 -22.91
C GLU A 70 12.36 14.81 -23.18
N SER A 71 13.60 15.28 -23.04
CA SER A 71 14.78 14.42 -23.09
C SER A 71 14.84 13.49 -21.87
N ALA A 72 15.57 12.38 -21.97
CA ALA A 72 15.73 11.46 -20.83
C ALA A 72 16.36 12.16 -19.61
N ASP A 73 17.33 13.05 -19.83
CA ASP A 73 18.00 13.80 -18.77
C ASP A 73 17.10 14.86 -18.13
N ASP A 74 16.29 15.58 -18.94
CA ASP A 74 15.34 16.57 -18.43
C ASP A 74 14.20 15.88 -17.64
N ARG A 75 13.76 14.71 -18.10
CA ARG A 75 12.81 13.86 -17.39
C ARG A 75 13.35 13.43 -16.02
N ASP A 76 14.62 12.99 -15.97
CA ASP A 76 15.27 12.60 -14.72
C ASP A 76 15.45 13.80 -13.77
N ARG A 77 15.89 14.96 -14.28
CA ARG A 77 15.99 16.21 -13.50
C ARG A 77 14.63 16.64 -12.95
N ARG A 78 13.57 16.61 -13.74
CA ARG A 78 12.21 16.95 -13.29
C ARG A 78 11.71 15.98 -12.22
N LEU A 79 11.92 14.68 -12.39
CA LEU A 79 11.52 13.67 -11.42
C LEU A 79 12.30 13.79 -10.11
N ASN A 80 13.59 14.11 -10.19
CA ASN A 80 14.43 14.33 -9.01
C ASN A 80 14.09 15.65 -8.31
N ALA A 81 13.94 16.76 -9.04
CA ALA A 81 13.47 18.03 -8.47
C ALA A 81 12.06 17.89 -7.86
N GLN A 82 11.19 17.06 -8.42
CA GLN A 82 9.90 16.74 -7.82
C GLN A 82 10.06 15.88 -6.55
N ALA A 83 11.06 15.00 -6.49
CA ALA A 83 11.39 14.22 -5.30
C ALA A 83 12.04 15.07 -4.20
N ASP A 84 12.90 16.03 -4.56
CA ASP A 84 13.56 16.98 -3.65
C ASP A 84 12.58 18.03 -3.15
N TRP A 85 11.72 18.60 -4.01
CA TRP A 85 10.62 19.47 -3.56
C TRP A 85 9.67 18.73 -2.62
N ARG A 86 9.42 17.44 -2.86
CA ARG A 86 8.71 16.60 -1.89
C ARG A 86 9.53 16.52 -0.61
N ARG A 87 10.80 16.13 -0.64
CA ARG A 87 11.66 16.06 0.56
C ARG A 87 11.66 17.37 1.39
N ASP A 88 11.77 18.52 0.74
CA ASP A 88 11.85 19.84 1.39
C ASP A 88 10.48 20.38 1.85
N SER A 89 9.40 20.11 1.09
CA SER A 89 8.02 20.42 1.52
C SER A 89 7.59 19.60 2.74
N TRP A 90 8.18 18.41 2.93
CA TRP A 90 7.93 17.58 4.12
C TRP A 90 8.56 18.16 5.40
N HIS A 91 9.59 19.01 5.29
CA HIS A 91 10.19 19.68 6.44
C HIS A 91 9.55 21.03 6.78
N THR A 92 8.81 21.66 5.86
CA THR A 92 8.43 23.08 5.99
C THR A 92 6.93 23.37 5.92
N SER A 93 6.06 22.38 5.79
CA SER A 93 4.61 22.59 5.81
C SER A 93 3.89 21.59 6.70
N HIS A 94 3.13 22.12 7.65
CA HIS A 94 2.04 21.43 8.32
C HIS A 94 1.23 20.63 7.29
N MET A 95 1.41 19.32 7.29
CA MET A 95 0.54 18.18 6.91
C MET A 95 -0.65 18.30 5.93
N SER A 96 -0.91 19.39 5.20
CA SER A 96 -2.21 19.53 4.51
C SER A 96 -2.22 19.28 2.99
N SER A 97 -1.12 19.43 2.24
CA SER A 97 -1.28 19.62 0.78
C SER A 97 -0.64 18.60 -0.17
N VAL A 98 0.37 17.81 0.21
CA VAL A 98 1.17 17.06 -0.79
C VAL A 98 1.07 15.54 -0.68
N VAL A 99 0.35 15.03 0.33
CA VAL A 99 0.00 13.60 0.47
C VAL A 99 -1.23 13.22 -0.40
N TRP A 100 -1.68 14.12 -1.28
CA TRP A 100 -3.07 14.17 -1.76
C TRP A 100 -3.33 13.68 -3.21
N THR A 101 -2.49 12.83 -3.80
CA THR A 101 -2.79 12.25 -5.13
C THR A 101 -3.25 10.80 -5.07
N ALA A 102 -4.57 10.64 -5.25
CA ALA A 102 -5.35 9.50 -5.72
C ALA A 102 -5.45 8.23 -4.85
N ASN A 103 -4.37 7.63 -4.33
CA ASN A 103 -4.49 6.36 -3.58
C ASN A 103 -4.56 6.54 -2.05
N VAL A 104 -4.27 7.75 -1.54
CA VAL A 104 -4.43 8.10 -0.12
C VAL A 104 -5.86 8.52 0.21
N ARG A 105 -6.76 8.78 -0.75
CA ARG A 105 -8.17 9.07 -0.43
C ARG A 105 -8.83 7.92 0.36
N THR A 106 -8.42 6.68 0.10
CA THR A 106 -8.85 5.52 0.87
C THR A 106 -8.23 5.55 2.27
N ALA A 107 -6.92 5.73 2.41
CA ALA A 107 -6.24 5.78 3.71
C ALA A 107 -6.67 6.98 4.60
N ALA A 108 -6.92 8.15 4.02
CA ALA A 108 -7.38 9.37 4.71
C ALA A 108 -8.82 9.25 5.22
N ARG A 109 -9.67 8.44 4.58
CA ARG A 109 -11.02 8.12 5.08
C ARG A 109 -10.99 7.38 6.42
N TYR A 110 -9.88 6.69 6.72
CA TYR A 110 -9.74 5.81 7.90
C TYR A 110 -8.78 6.35 8.97
N ALA A 111 -7.88 7.29 8.65
CA ALA A 111 -6.98 7.93 9.61
C ALA A 111 -7.69 8.79 10.67
N GLY A 112 -8.90 9.29 10.37
CA GLY A 112 -9.71 10.07 11.33
C GLY A 112 -10.44 9.23 12.40
N LYS A 113 -10.35 7.89 12.38
CA LYS A 113 -11.13 6.99 13.25
C LYS A 113 -10.29 6.07 14.15
N THR A 114 -8.98 6.31 14.29
CA THR A 114 -8.16 5.45 15.16
C THR A 114 -8.40 5.81 16.63
N SER A 115 -9.04 4.92 17.39
CA SER A 115 -9.29 5.12 18.82
C SER A 115 -7.97 5.19 19.61
N GLN A 116 -7.87 6.14 20.53
CA GLN A 116 -6.71 6.32 21.43
C GLN A 116 -6.36 5.05 22.24
N LEU A 117 -7.31 4.13 22.42
CA LEU A 117 -7.12 2.85 23.11
C LEU A 117 -6.27 1.84 22.33
N ALA A 118 -6.42 1.76 21.00
CA ALA A 118 -5.57 0.91 20.17
C ALA A 118 -4.12 1.42 20.09
N PHE A 119 -3.95 2.73 20.28
CA PHE A 119 -2.66 3.40 20.30
C PHE A 119 -1.87 3.11 21.60
N ALA A 120 -2.54 3.09 22.76
CA ALA A 120 -1.92 2.72 24.04
C ALA A 120 -1.40 1.26 24.03
N ALA A 121 -2.19 0.31 23.54
CA ALA A 121 -1.81 -1.11 23.48
C ALA A 121 -0.62 -1.41 22.55
N MET A 122 -0.34 -0.53 21.59
CA MET A 122 0.77 -0.69 20.63
C MET A 122 2.09 -0.10 21.17
N LEU A 123 2.01 0.85 22.10
CA LEU A 123 3.17 1.47 22.78
C LEU A 123 3.73 0.63 23.94
N GLU A 124 2.96 -0.34 24.46
CA GLU A 124 3.36 -1.22 25.57
C GLU A 124 4.37 -2.33 25.19
N ARG A 125 4.85 -2.38 23.94
CA ARG A 125 5.91 -3.32 23.51
C ARG A 125 7.13 -2.58 22.94
N PRO A 126 8.33 -2.77 23.52
CA PRO A 126 9.58 -2.23 22.98
C PRO A 126 9.91 -2.69 21.55
N SER A 127 9.45 -3.88 21.15
CA SER A 127 9.76 -4.51 19.87
C SER A 127 9.02 -3.92 18.65
N TRP A 128 8.08 -2.99 18.85
CA TRP A 128 7.24 -2.44 17.78
C TRP A 128 7.43 -0.96 17.56
N SER A 129 8.42 -0.35 18.20
CA SER A 129 8.77 1.04 17.94
C SER A 129 9.26 1.17 16.49
N PRO A 130 8.66 2.02 15.64
CA PRO A 130 9.17 2.33 14.29
C PRO A 130 10.53 3.04 14.30
N ALA A 131 11.13 3.20 15.48
CA ALA A 131 12.37 3.91 15.73
C ALA A 131 13.48 2.98 16.18
N VAL A 132 13.57 1.81 15.57
CA VAL A 132 14.85 1.10 15.57
C VAL A 132 15.76 1.89 14.64
N THR A 133 16.84 2.43 15.20
CA THR A 133 17.85 3.11 14.39
C THR A 133 18.48 2.07 13.47
N PRO A 134 18.44 2.25 12.14
CA PRO A 134 19.01 1.28 11.21
C PRO A 134 20.53 1.25 11.37
N PRO A 135 21.20 0.18 10.90
CA PRO A 135 22.66 0.10 10.93
C PRO A 135 23.30 1.34 10.30
N ASP A 136 24.45 1.77 10.83
CA ASP A 136 25.05 3.08 10.52
C ASP A 136 25.30 3.30 9.01
N VAL A 137 25.71 2.25 8.29
CA VAL A 137 25.90 2.29 6.83
C VAL A 137 24.60 2.72 6.14
N LEU A 138 23.50 2.02 6.43
CA LEU A 138 22.18 2.33 5.87
C LEU A 138 21.67 3.69 6.35
N LYS A 139 21.85 4.04 7.63
CA LYS A 139 21.45 5.35 8.17
C LYS A 139 22.12 6.49 7.41
N ARG A 140 23.43 6.41 7.19
CA ARG A 140 24.19 7.44 6.46
C ARG A 140 23.78 7.54 5.00
N LEU A 141 23.52 6.41 4.34
CA LEU A 141 23.00 6.36 2.97
C LEU A 141 21.62 7.02 2.84
N LEU A 142 20.71 6.72 3.78
CA LEU A 142 19.35 7.27 3.82
C LEU A 142 19.33 8.77 4.13
N THR A 143 20.26 9.25 4.94
CA THR A 143 20.32 10.65 5.39
C THR A 143 21.23 11.56 4.55
N GLY A 144 21.87 11.04 3.50
CA GLY A 144 22.76 11.84 2.64
C GLY A 144 24.18 12.03 3.18
N GLN A 145 24.56 11.32 4.25
CA GLN A 145 25.87 11.42 4.92
C GLN A 145 26.90 10.40 4.38
N HIS A 146 26.53 9.61 3.38
CA HIS A 146 27.42 8.69 2.66
C HIS A 146 27.79 9.26 1.28
N PRO A 147 29.03 9.10 0.77
CA PRO A 147 29.42 9.57 -0.57
C PRO A 147 28.50 9.06 -1.69
N ASP A 148 28.07 7.80 -1.59
CA ASP A 148 27.18 7.18 -2.57
C ASP A 148 25.67 7.46 -2.35
N SER A 149 25.28 8.27 -1.36
CA SER A 149 23.85 8.45 -0.98
C SER A 149 22.97 8.88 -2.15
N SER A 150 23.45 9.81 -2.98
CA SER A 150 22.67 10.31 -4.12
C SER A 150 22.39 9.20 -5.14
N GLN A 151 23.40 8.39 -5.47
CA GLN A 151 23.24 7.27 -6.39
C GLN A 151 22.41 6.14 -5.76
N PHE A 152 22.67 5.84 -4.49
CA PHE A 152 21.91 4.86 -3.72
C PHE A 152 20.42 5.18 -3.70
N LEU A 153 20.03 6.41 -3.32
CA LEU A 153 18.62 6.81 -3.26
C LEU A 153 17.96 6.84 -4.65
N LYS A 154 18.73 7.10 -5.72
CA LYS A 154 18.25 6.98 -7.10
C LYS A 154 17.89 5.54 -7.45
N ASP A 155 18.73 4.58 -7.04
CA ASP A 155 18.63 3.16 -7.38
C ASP A 155 18.16 2.26 -6.20
N ILE A 156 17.62 2.83 -5.11
CA ILE A 156 17.32 2.09 -3.88
C ILE A 156 16.36 0.90 -4.10
N ARG A 157 15.45 1.02 -5.07
CA ARG A 157 14.57 -0.09 -5.49
C ARG A 157 15.34 -1.24 -6.13
N LYS A 158 16.39 -0.94 -6.93
CA LYS A 158 17.26 -1.94 -7.54
C LYS A 158 18.14 -2.60 -6.47
N TYR A 159 18.69 -1.83 -5.52
CA TYR A 159 19.42 -2.43 -4.39
C TYR A 159 18.51 -3.33 -3.54
N ASN A 160 17.30 -2.88 -3.21
CA ASN A 160 16.35 -3.72 -2.47
C ASN A 160 15.96 -4.96 -3.30
N GLY A 161 15.64 -4.80 -4.59
CA GLY A 161 15.38 -5.92 -5.49
C GLY A 161 16.59 -6.84 -5.69
N ALA A 162 17.81 -6.34 -5.49
CA ALA A 162 19.01 -7.15 -5.49
C ALA A 162 19.17 -7.95 -4.20
N LEU A 163 18.53 -7.57 -3.09
CA LEU A 163 18.75 -8.11 -1.74
C LEU A 163 17.50 -8.76 -1.10
N HIS A 164 16.30 -8.56 -1.63
CA HIS A 164 15.08 -9.16 -1.08
C HIS A 164 15.10 -10.69 -1.21
N MET A 165 14.42 -11.36 -0.27
CA MET A 165 14.43 -12.82 -0.14
C MET A 165 13.25 -13.49 -0.84
N THR A 166 12.22 -12.72 -1.16
CA THR A 166 10.98 -13.19 -1.76
C THR A 166 10.95 -12.95 -3.26
N SER A 167 10.22 -13.80 -3.98
CA SER A 167 9.83 -13.50 -5.36
C SER A 167 8.36 -13.08 -5.41
N LEU A 168 8.02 -12.07 -6.22
CA LEU A 168 6.64 -11.61 -6.33
C LEU A 168 5.79 -12.65 -7.08
N GLY A 169 4.79 -13.20 -6.39
CA GLY A 169 3.79 -14.08 -6.98
C GLY A 169 2.53 -13.32 -7.32
N ALA A 170 2.51 -12.61 -8.46
CA ALA A 170 1.28 -12.00 -8.96
C ALA A 170 1.18 -12.13 -10.49
N LYS A 171 -0.01 -12.44 -11.01
CA LYS A 171 -0.24 -12.45 -12.46
C LYS A 171 -0.32 -11.00 -12.94
N GLN A 172 0.81 -10.48 -13.42
CA GLN A 172 0.87 -9.18 -14.06
C GLN A 172 0.11 -9.24 -15.38
N ARG A 173 -0.83 -8.31 -15.57
CA ARG A 173 -1.52 -8.16 -16.85
C ARG A 173 -0.81 -7.08 -17.66
N GLU A 174 -0.17 -7.49 -18.75
CA GLU A 174 0.32 -6.55 -19.75
C GLU A 174 -0.86 -6.00 -20.56
N GLN A 175 -0.93 -4.69 -20.70
CA GLN A 175 -1.87 -4.04 -21.60
C GLN A 175 -1.08 -3.40 -22.75
N PRO A 176 -1.51 -3.58 -24.01
CA PRO A 176 -0.86 -2.94 -25.15
C PRO A 176 -1.03 -1.41 -25.07
N GLY A 177 0.06 -0.68 -25.32
CA GLY A 177 0.11 0.79 -25.24
C GLY A 177 0.82 1.31 -23.98
N TRP A 178 0.94 2.64 -23.85
CA TRP A 178 1.52 3.25 -22.65
C TRP A 178 0.53 3.17 -21.50
N ASN A 179 0.86 2.38 -20.48
CA ASN A 179 0.10 2.28 -19.24
C ASN A 179 1.01 2.57 -18.04
N PRO A 180 0.79 3.67 -17.30
CA PRO A 180 1.58 3.99 -16.10
C PRO A 180 1.17 3.15 -14.88
N SER A 181 0.21 2.23 -15.04
CA SER A 181 -0.40 1.47 -13.94
C SER A 181 0.15 0.05 -13.90
N PHE A 182 0.56 -0.39 -12.71
CA PHE A 182 0.86 -1.79 -12.43
C PHE A 182 -0.44 -2.52 -12.11
N ILE A 183 -0.88 -3.42 -12.99
CA ILE A 183 -2.18 -4.11 -12.88
C ILE A 183 -1.94 -5.54 -12.42
N LEU A 184 -2.32 -5.81 -11.17
CA LEU A 184 -2.28 -7.13 -10.57
C LEU A 184 -3.67 -7.78 -10.63
N HIS A 185 -3.73 -9.07 -10.97
CA HIS A 185 -4.95 -9.86 -10.93
C HIS A 185 -4.83 -11.01 -9.92
N GLY A 186 -5.73 -11.02 -8.93
CA GLY A 186 -5.75 -12.02 -7.84
C GLY A 186 -5.08 -11.53 -6.55
N GLN A 187 -4.94 -12.43 -5.59
CA GLN A 187 -4.32 -12.12 -4.29
C GLN A 187 -2.80 -12.02 -4.43
N MET A 188 -2.22 -11.00 -3.79
CA MET A 188 -0.77 -10.87 -3.67
C MET A 188 -0.22 -11.96 -2.74
N HIS A 189 0.75 -12.71 -3.22
CA HIS A 189 1.53 -13.62 -2.41
C HIS A 189 3.00 -13.47 -2.78
N HIS A 190 3.87 -13.68 -1.80
CA HIS A 190 5.29 -13.80 -2.03
C HIS A 190 5.67 -15.28 -2.08
N ARG A 191 6.54 -15.64 -3.00
CA ARG A 191 7.05 -16.99 -3.15
C ARG A 191 8.40 -17.08 -2.48
N ILE A 192 8.54 -18.05 -1.58
CA ILE A 192 9.82 -18.49 -1.06
C ILE A 192 10.07 -19.87 -1.63
N GLY A 193 11.04 -19.93 -2.55
CA GLY A 193 11.49 -21.19 -3.13
C GLY A 193 12.32 -22.01 -2.14
N SER A 194 12.85 -23.14 -2.60
CA SER A 194 13.89 -23.88 -1.88
C SER A 194 15.05 -22.96 -1.50
N LEU A 195 15.64 -23.12 -0.30
CA LEU A 195 16.83 -22.35 0.11
C LEU A 195 18.10 -22.75 -0.65
N LEU A 196 18.09 -23.95 -1.25
CA LEU A 196 19.16 -24.42 -2.10
C LEU A 196 18.68 -24.45 -3.56
N PRO A 197 19.53 -24.05 -4.52
CA PRO A 197 19.21 -24.20 -5.93
C PRO A 197 19.14 -25.69 -6.29
N ASP A 198 18.22 -26.06 -7.18
CA ASP A 198 18.20 -27.41 -7.75
C ASP A 198 19.50 -27.66 -8.56
N PRO A 199 19.95 -28.92 -8.68
CA PRO A 199 21.13 -29.25 -9.48
C PRO A 199 21.02 -28.70 -10.91
N GLY A 200 21.97 -27.84 -11.30
CA GLY A 200 22.01 -27.21 -12.63
C GLY A 200 21.26 -25.88 -12.76
N ASN A 201 20.54 -25.43 -11.72
CA ASN A 201 19.87 -24.13 -11.71
C ASN A 201 20.74 -23.06 -11.03
N GLU A 202 20.65 -21.82 -11.50
CA GLU A 202 21.26 -20.66 -10.83
C GLU A 202 20.49 -20.27 -9.56
N ALA A 203 21.22 -19.81 -8.54
CA ALA A 203 20.61 -19.33 -7.31
C ALA A 203 19.84 -18.01 -7.53
N ARG A 204 18.63 -17.90 -6.98
CA ARG A 204 17.78 -16.70 -7.03
C ARG A 204 17.16 -16.33 -5.69
N PHE A 205 16.86 -15.05 -5.50
CA PHE A 205 16.20 -14.49 -4.32
C PHE A 205 16.93 -14.90 -3.02
N CYS A 206 16.22 -15.54 -2.09
CA CYS A 206 16.79 -16.02 -0.83
C CYS A 206 18.00 -16.95 -1.02
N GLN A 207 18.06 -17.77 -2.08
CA GLN A 207 19.15 -18.73 -2.31
C GLN A 207 20.51 -18.04 -2.45
N VAL A 208 20.51 -16.80 -2.95
CA VAL A 208 21.74 -16.05 -3.24
C VAL A 208 22.51 -15.76 -1.96
N PHE A 209 21.82 -15.59 -0.82
CA PHE A 209 22.46 -15.39 0.50
C PHE A 209 23.32 -16.56 0.98
N PHE A 210 23.19 -17.73 0.36
CA PHE A 210 23.84 -18.95 0.83
C PHE A 210 24.82 -19.55 -0.18
N VAL A 211 25.02 -18.95 -1.35
CA VAL A 211 26.06 -19.39 -2.29
C VAL A 211 27.39 -18.69 -1.99
N ASP A 212 28.50 -19.37 -2.28
CA ASP A 212 29.85 -18.85 -1.97
C ASP A 212 30.17 -17.54 -2.73
N GLN A 213 29.58 -17.36 -3.92
CA GLN A 213 29.78 -16.20 -4.79
C GLN A 213 28.57 -15.25 -4.79
N GLU A 214 28.00 -14.95 -3.62
CA GLU A 214 26.78 -14.15 -3.47
C GLU A 214 26.81 -12.83 -4.27
N LEU A 215 27.87 -12.02 -4.11
CA LEU A 215 27.98 -10.72 -4.76
C LEU A 215 27.99 -10.85 -6.28
N GLN A 216 28.78 -11.76 -6.81
CA GLN A 216 28.92 -12.02 -8.24
C GLN A 216 27.60 -12.53 -8.82
N THR A 217 26.91 -13.43 -8.11
CA THR A 217 25.58 -13.91 -8.48
C THR A 217 24.58 -12.75 -8.55
N ARG A 218 24.58 -11.80 -7.60
CA ARG A 218 23.70 -10.60 -7.67
C ARG A 218 24.05 -9.70 -8.85
N LEU A 219 25.34 -9.46 -9.10
CA LEU A 219 25.82 -8.58 -10.16
C LEU A 219 25.54 -9.09 -11.58
N GLN A 220 25.31 -10.40 -11.75
CA GLN A 220 24.94 -10.97 -13.06
C GLN A 220 23.62 -10.41 -13.61
N TRP A 221 22.65 -10.09 -12.75
CA TRP A 221 21.33 -9.62 -13.16
C TRP A 221 21.00 -8.20 -12.65
N ALA A 222 21.59 -7.76 -11.54
CA ALA A 222 21.42 -6.42 -10.99
C ALA A 222 22.36 -5.41 -11.68
N THR A 223 22.20 -5.26 -13.00
CA THR A 223 23.07 -4.42 -13.84
C THR A 223 23.05 -2.94 -13.43
N GLY A 224 24.22 -2.30 -13.47
CA GLY A 224 24.38 -0.87 -13.18
C GLY A 224 24.37 -0.49 -11.70
N LEU A 225 24.40 -1.46 -10.78
CA LEU A 225 24.62 -1.20 -9.36
C LEU A 225 26.11 -1.02 -9.04
N ASN A 226 26.39 -0.21 -8.01
CA ASN A 226 27.75 -0.10 -7.45
C ASN A 226 28.03 -1.36 -6.64
N GLY A 227 28.91 -2.23 -7.17
CA GLY A 227 29.23 -3.53 -6.56
C GLY A 227 29.83 -3.41 -5.16
N ARG A 228 30.66 -2.39 -4.91
CA ARG A 228 31.21 -2.14 -3.56
C ARG A 228 30.10 -1.81 -2.56
N LEU A 229 29.17 -0.95 -2.94
CA LEU A 229 28.05 -0.59 -2.07
C LEU A 229 27.12 -1.79 -1.84
N LEU A 230 26.89 -2.61 -2.86
CA LEU A 230 26.08 -3.83 -2.73
C LEU A 230 26.72 -4.82 -1.75
N GLU A 231 28.04 -4.98 -1.80
CA GLU A 231 28.81 -5.79 -0.85
C GLU A 231 28.68 -5.26 0.59
N GLU A 232 28.81 -3.94 0.78
CA GLU A 232 28.65 -3.30 2.10
C GLU A 232 27.23 -3.52 2.67
N LEU A 233 26.18 -3.41 1.83
CA LEU A 233 24.79 -3.64 2.23
C LEU A 233 24.51 -5.12 2.54
N GLN A 234 25.08 -6.04 1.76
CA GLN A 234 24.99 -7.47 2.00
C GLN A 234 25.66 -7.85 3.34
N ALA A 235 26.87 -7.36 3.58
CA ALA A 235 27.60 -7.60 4.83
C ALA A 235 26.81 -7.10 6.04
N MET A 236 26.18 -5.92 5.91
CA MET A 236 25.28 -5.38 6.92
C MET A 236 24.11 -6.35 7.20
N LEU A 237 23.43 -6.87 6.17
CA LEU A 237 22.31 -7.80 6.35
C LEU A 237 22.76 -9.11 7.01
N HIS A 238 23.91 -9.67 6.64
CA HIS A 238 24.48 -10.83 7.34
C HIS A 238 24.77 -10.57 8.82
N ALA A 239 25.11 -9.33 9.18
CA ALA A 239 25.45 -8.96 10.54
C ALA A 239 24.22 -8.71 11.43
N CYS A 240 23.11 -8.21 10.88
CA CYS A 240 21.99 -7.72 11.70
C CYS A 240 20.61 -8.29 11.37
N ASN A 241 20.42 -8.94 10.22
CA ASN A 241 19.08 -9.39 9.79
C ASN A 241 18.75 -10.77 10.38
N GLY A 242 17.71 -10.84 11.21
CA GLY A 242 17.33 -12.08 11.90
C GLY A 242 16.95 -13.24 10.96
N TYR A 243 16.36 -12.94 9.80
CA TYR A 243 16.03 -13.95 8.79
C TYR A 243 17.28 -14.47 8.09
N VAL A 244 18.22 -13.59 7.70
CA VAL A 244 19.51 -14.05 7.11
C VAL A 244 20.22 -15.00 8.07
N CYS A 245 20.34 -14.61 9.35
CA CYS A 245 21.05 -15.41 10.34
C CYS A 245 20.40 -16.77 10.59
N SER A 246 19.07 -16.80 10.78
CA SER A 246 18.34 -18.05 11.05
C SER A 246 18.32 -18.99 9.85
N LEU A 247 18.12 -18.48 8.64
CA LEU A 247 18.13 -19.28 7.42
C LEU A 247 19.53 -19.82 7.10
N LYS A 248 20.59 -19.06 7.41
CA LYS A 248 21.97 -19.54 7.27
C LYS A 248 22.22 -20.76 8.16
N SER A 249 21.82 -20.72 9.43
CA SER A 249 21.90 -21.87 10.32
C SER A 249 21.11 -23.08 9.80
N ALA A 250 19.93 -22.86 9.21
CA ALA A 250 19.15 -23.92 8.61
C ALA A 250 19.85 -24.53 7.37
N VAL A 251 20.47 -23.71 6.53
CA VAL A 251 21.24 -24.17 5.36
C VAL A 251 22.48 -24.95 5.76
N ASP A 252 23.20 -24.52 6.79
CA ASP A 252 24.36 -25.24 7.31
C ASP A 252 23.96 -26.64 7.81
N LEU A 253 22.78 -26.78 8.43
CA LEU A 253 22.24 -28.09 8.80
C LEU A 253 21.90 -28.95 7.57
N LEU A 254 21.24 -28.38 6.55
CA LEU A 254 20.92 -29.11 5.31
C LEU A 254 22.15 -29.61 4.56
N ARG A 255 23.25 -28.84 4.56
CA ARG A 255 24.50 -29.23 3.89
C ARG A 255 25.22 -30.36 4.62
N ASN A 256 25.16 -30.35 5.94
CA ASN A 256 25.92 -31.28 6.78
C ASN A 256 25.18 -32.58 7.09
N ASP A 257 23.87 -32.66 6.87
CA ASP A 257 23.07 -33.86 7.08
C ASP A 257 22.58 -34.47 5.74
N PRO A 258 23.16 -35.61 5.30
CA PRO A 258 22.72 -36.32 4.09
C PRO A 258 21.24 -36.73 4.09
N GLN A 259 20.62 -36.92 5.26
CA GLN A 259 19.21 -37.29 5.36
C GLN A 259 18.27 -36.11 5.09
N LEU A 260 18.78 -34.88 5.18
CA LEU A 260 18.02 -33.65 5.00
C LEU A 260 18.24 -32.99 3.63
N GLN A 261 19.02 -33.59 2.73
CA GLN A 261 19.28 -33.03 1.39
C GLN A 261 18.02 -32.83 0.54
N SER A 262 16.94 -33.59 0.81
CA SER A 262 15.63 -33.44 0.16
C SER A 262 14.64 -32.58 0.96
N ALA A 263 15.02 -32.14 2.16
CA ALA A 263 14.15 -31.37 3.04
C ALA A 263 14.03 -29.92 2.57
N LYS A 264 12.85 -29.33 2.77
CA LYS A 264 12.58 -27.94 2.41
C LYS A 264 12.40 -27.12 3.67
N VAL A 265 13.08 -25.97 3.74
CA VAL A 265 12.87 -25.02 4.84
C VAL A 265 11.60 -24.23 4.57
N VAL A 266 10.73 -24.24 5.57
CA VAL A 266 9.43 -23.56 5.55
C VAL A 266 9.48 -22.42 6.53
N ILE A 267 9.17 -21.22 6.06
CA ILE A 267 8.78 -20.13 6.96
C ILE A 267 7.33 -20.41 7.36
N ASN A 268 7.13 -20.71 8.65
CA ASN A 268 5.89 -21.29 9.13
C ASN A 268 4.71 -20.32 8.94
N PRO A 269 3.67 -20.68 8.17
CA PRO A 269 2.64 -19.75 7.71
C PRO A 269 1.66 -19.26 8.81
N MET A 270 1.76 -19.74 10.05
CA MET A 270 0.85 -19.38 11.15
C MET A 270 1.56 -19.33 12.52
N PRO A 271 1.20 -18.39 13.41
CA PRO A 271 1.53 -18.50 14.82
C PRO A 271 0.64 -19.55 15.46
N VAL A 272 1.17 -20.73 15.76
CA VAL A 272 0.54 -21.58 16.78
C VAL A 272 0.78 -20.90 18.13
N HIS A 273 -0.28 -20.81 18.93
CA HIS A 273 -0.33 -20.23 20.26
C HIS A 273 0.96 -20.45 21.09
N LEU A 274 1.34 -19.38 21.80
CA LEU A 274 2.36 -19.33 22.85
C LEU A 274 3.74 -19.92 22.49
N GLY A 275 4.69 -19.00 22.31
CA GLY A 275 6.09 -19.17 22.74
C GLY A 275 6.83 -20.39 22.21
N SER A 276 7.82 -20.12 21.36
CA SER A 276 8.97 -21.02 21.06
C SER A 276 8.74 -22.07 19.97
N MET A 277 8.67 -21.62 18.72
CA MET A 277 9.21 -22.37 17.58
C MET A 277 10.04 -21.41 16.72
N PRO A 278 11.15 -21.87 16.09
CA PRO A 278 11.92 -21.02 15.19
C PRO A 278 11.07 -20.65 13.97
N ASP A 279 11.21 -19.41 13.49
CA ASP A 279 10.47 -18.85 12.35
C ASP A 279 10.66 -19.64 11.03
N ALA A 280 11.69 -20.48 10.98
CA ALA A 280 11.97 -21.43 9.92
C ALA A 280 12.09 -22.86 10.48
N SER A 281 11.33 -23.81 9.90
CA SER A 281 11.43 -25.23 10.23
C SER A 281 11.80 -26.08 9.01
N ILE A 282 12.59 -27.13 9.21
CA ILE A 282 12.94 -28.11 8.18
C ILE A 282 11.79 -29.12 8.08
N CYS A 283 11.07 -29.13 6.96
CA CYS A 283 10.01 -30.11 6.71
C CYS A 283 10.55 -31.33 5.93
N PRO A 284 10.26 -32.57 6.37
CA PRO A 284 10.59 -33.77 5.61
C PRO A 284 9.89 -33.78 4.25
N SER A 285 10.53 -34.39 3.23
CA SER A 285 10.11 -34.39 1.82
C SER A 285 8.70 -34.96 1.54
N ALA A 286 8.06 -35.60 2.53
CA ALA A 286 6.70 -36.15 2.43
C ALA A 286 5.58 -35.11 2.62
N VAL A 287 5.89 -33.90 3.12
CA VAL A 287 4.93 -32.80 3.30
C VAL A 287 5.19 -31.75 2.23
N LYS A 288 4.19 -31.40 1.42
CA LYS A 288 4.32 -30.29 0.46
C LYS A 288 4.43 -28.98 1.24
N PRO A 289 5.59 -28.30 1.24
CA PRO A 289 5.73 -27.06 1.97
C PRO A 289 4.90 -25.95 1.32
N PRO A 290 4.45 -24.95 2.09
CA PRO A 290 3.86 -23.76 1.51
C PRO A 290 4.91 -23.04 0.66
N GLU A 291 4.70 -23.03 -0.66
CA GLU A 291 5.53 -22.31 -1.65
C GLU A 291 5.27 -20.78 -1.62
N HIS A 292 4.35 -20.35 -0.76
CA HIS A 292 3.80 -19.01 -0.71
C HIS A 292 3.68 -18.49 0.72
N ILE A 293 4.22 -17.29 0.94
CA ILE A 293 3.90 -16.43 2.07
C ILE A 293 2.72 -15.54 1.66
N CYS A 294 1.62 -15.67 2.38
CA CYS A 294 0.46 -14.79 2.22
C CYS A 294 0.76 -13.36 2.69
N ASP A 295 0.06 -12.40 2.11
CA ASP A 295 0.08 -10.99 2.49
C ASP A 295 -0.27 -10.73 3.98
N THR A 296 -0.92 -11.69 4.64
CA THR A 296 -1.27 -11.65 6.06
C THR A 296 -0.21 -12.25 6.99
N HIS A 297 0.94 -12.65 6.46
CA HIS A 297 2.03 -13.23 7.24
C HIS A 297 2.97 -12.17 7.82
N ARG A 298 3.45 -12.38 9.06
CA ARG A 298 4.37 -11.45 9.76
C ARG A 298 5.66 -11.19 8.98
N SER A 299 6.21 -12.21 8.33
CA SER A 299 7.48 -12.09 7.60
C SER A 299 7.32 -11.48 6.20
N TYR A 300 6.09 -11.17 5.75
CA TYR A 300 5.84 -10.72 4.38
C TYR A 300 6.61 -9.44 4.03
N ASP A 301 6.50 -8.43 4.89
CA ASP A 301 7.14 -7.13 4.67
C ASP A 301 8.66 -7.16 4.84
N PRO A 302 9.25 -7.73 5.93
CA PRO A 302 10.70 -7.71 6.12
C PRO A 302 11.48 -8.52 5.08
N LEU A 303 10.87 -9.55 4.48
CA LEU A 303 11.53 -10.35 3.45
C LEU A 303 11.52 -9.67 2.07
N GLU A 304 10.53 -8.82 1.79
CA GLU A 304 10.44 -8.06 0.54
C GLU A 304 11.16 -6.71 0.62
N TYR A 305 11.08 -6.03 1.76
CA TYR A 305 11.59 -4.68 1.96
C TYR A 305 12.78 -4.67 2.93
N VAL A 306 13.78 -5.51 2.67
CA VAL A 306 14.97 -5.72 3.53
C VAL A 306 15.74 -4.42 3.84
N LEU A 307 15.71 -3.42 2.96
CA LEU A 307 16.36 -2.12 3.21
C LEU A 307 15.48 -1.14 4.01
N LEU A 308 14.19 -1.43 4.18
CA LEU A 308 13.30 -0.70 5.09
C LEU A 308 13.23 -1.37 6.47
N PHE A 309 13.43 -2.69 6.53
CA PHE A 309 13.40 -3.54 7.73
C PHE A 309 14.72 -4.32 7.86
N PRO A 310 15.85 -3.62 8.10
CA PRO A 310 17.19 -4.23 8.06
C PRO A 310 17.40 -5.32 9.11
N PHE A 311 16.64 -5.29 10.21
CA PHE A 311 16.73 -6.28 11.28
C PHE A 311 15.80 -7.48 11.05
N GLY A 312 14.88 -7.40 10.09
CA GLY A 312 13.86 -8.42 9.87
C GLY A 312 12.70 -8.31 10.86
N GLU A 313 12.29 -7.09 11.22
CA GLU A 313 11.20 -6.88 12.17
C GLU A 313 9.86 -7.41 11.64
N ASP A 314 9.12 -8.11 12.49
CA ASP A 314 7.81 -8.65 12.14
C ASP A 314 6.82 -7.57 11.67
N GLY A 315 6.27 -7.79 10.48
CA GLY A 315 5.16 -7.04 9.91
C GLY A 315 3.82 -7.34 10.58
N TRP A 316 2.74 -6.81 10.00
CA TRP A 316 1.39 -7.14 10.45
C TRP A 316 1.07 -8.62 10.23
N SER A 317 0.29 -9.22 11.14
CA SER A 317 -0.25 -10.57 10.95
C SER A 317 -1.66 -10.71 11.51
N ILE A 318 -2.38 -11.75 11.08
CA ILE A 318 -3.74 -12.03 11.56
C ILE A 318 -3.81 -12.26 13.08
N GLY A 319 -2.73 -12.77 13.68
CA GLY A 319 -2.63 -12.90 15.14
C GLY A 319 -2.74 -11.57 15.87
N LEU A 320 -2.22 -10.46 15.32
CA LEU A 320 -2.37 -9.13 15.93
C LEU A 320 -3.84 -8.65 15.93
N LYS A 321 -4.61 -9.06 14.93
CA LYS A 321 -6.04 -8.79 14.86
C LYS A 321 -6.79 -9.62 15.89
N GLN A 322 -6.51 -10.92 15.97
CA GLN A 322 -7.17 -11.86 16.89
C GLN A 322 -6.85 -11.58 18.36
N ASP A 323 -5.57 -11.39 18.69
CA ASP A 323 -5.12 -11.28 20.08
C ASP A 323 -5.34 -9.87 20.66
N ARG A 324 -5.35 -8.83 19.81
CA ARG A 324 -5.28 -7.42 20.25
C ARG A 324 -6.23 -6.48 19.53
N GLY A 325 -7.04 -6.95 18.58
CA GLY A 325 -7.92 -6.09 17.78
C GLY A 325 -7.18 -5.07 16.89
N ILE A 326 -5.90 -5.33 16.59
CA ILE A 326 -5.07 -4.46 15.74
C ILE A 326 -5.27 -4.86 14.29
N THR A 327 -6.08 -4.08 13.57
CA THR A 327 -6.32 -4.27 12.14
C THR A 327 -5.10 -3.90 11.31
N ILE A 328 -5.00 -4.45 10.10
CA ILE A 328 -3.91 -4.16 9.14
C ILE A 328 -3.79 -2.65 8.87
N MET A 329 -4.92 -1.95 8.80
CA MET A 329 -4.97 -0.50 8.66
C MET A 329 -4.36 0.23 9.86
N LYS A 330 -4.76 -0.14 11.10
CA LYS A 330 -4.24 0.49 12.32
C LYS A 330 -2.73 0.30 12.42
N TYR A 331 -2.25 -0.89 12.08
CA TYR A 331 -0.83 -1.21 12.10
C TYR A 331 -0.03 -0.32 11.14
N TYR A 332 -0.41 -0.26 9.86
CA TYR A 332 0.37 0.52 8.89
C TYR A 332 0.23 2.02 9.11
N ALA A 333 -0.92 2.52 9.57
CA ALA A 333 -1.07 3.92 9.98
C ALA A 333 -0.09 4.28 11.09
N PHE A 334 0.10 3.40 12.07
CA PHE A 334 1.09 3.58 13.14
C PHE A 334 2.53 3.51 12.62
N MET A 335 2.86 2.59 11.71
CA MET A 335 4.22 2.45 11.17
C MET A 335 4.68 3.69 10.39
N ILE A 336 3.77 4.29 9.59
CA ILE A 336 4.10 5.43 8.72
C ILE A 336 3.95 6.80 9.41
N GLN A 337 3.45 6.84 10.64
CA GLN A 337 3.25 8.10 11.36
C GLN A 337 4.58 8.84 11.56
N VAL A 338 4.62 10.12 11.20
CA VAL A 338 5.73 11.02 11.54
C VAL A 338 5.61 11.42 13.01
N ARG A 339 6.66 11.17 13.79
CA ARG A 339 6.71 11.56 15.21
C ARG A 339 7.84 12.56 15.43
N PRO A 340 7.58 13.74 15.99
CA PRO A 340 8.62 14.74 16.26
C PRO A 340 9.75 14.16 17.11
N GLY A 341 11.00 14.43 16.74
CA GLY A 341 12.19 13.96 17.48
C GLY A 341 12.50 12.47 17.33
N GLN A 342 11.70 11.71 16.57
CA GLN A 342 11.91 10.29 16.37
C GLN A 342 12.37 10.00 14.93
N PHE A 343 13.50 9.30 14.78
CA PHE A 343 13.96 8.84 13.48
C PHE A 343 13.13 7.63 13.04
N ASN A 344 12.54 7.69 11.84
CA ASN A 344 11.83 6.59 11.21
C ASN A 344 12.43 6.33 9.83
N SER A 345 13.10 5.18 9.66
CA SER A 345 13.82 4.80 8.44
C SER A 345 12.92 4.81 7.19
N LEU A 346 11.62 4.49 7.36
CA LEU A 346 10.66 4.45 6.27
C LEU A 346 10.60 5.79 5.53
N HIS A 347 10.58 6.91 6.26
CA HIS A 347 10.44 8.24 5.66
C HIS A 347 11.65 8.65 4.82
N TYR A 348 12.81 8.04 5.04
CA TYR A 348 14.04 8.30 4.30
C TYR A 348 14.25 7.33 3.12
N GLY A 349 13.41 6.29 2.98
CA GLY A 349 13.52 5.27 1.93
C GLY A 349 13.17 5.74 0.51
N GLY A 350 12.81 7.01 0.31
CA GLY A 350 12.63 7.63 -1.01
C GLY A 350 11.68 6.86 -1.94
N ARG A 351 12.18 6.44 -3.11
CA ARG A 351 11.38 5.68 -4.08
C ARG A 351 10.97 4.30 -3.54
N LEU A 352 11.78 3.66 -2.71
CA LEU A 352 11.44 2.37 -2.11
C LEU A 352 10.26 2.51 -1.14
N PHE A 353 10.25 3.56 -0.32
CA PHE A 353 9.11 3.85 0.56
C PHE A 353 7.81 4.10 -0.21
N GLN A 354 7.87 4.79 -1.35
CA GLN A 354 6.69 4.96 -2.21
C GLN A 354 6.14 3.62 -2.72
N GLN A 355 7.02 2.67 -3.05
CA GLN A 355 6.60 1.33 -3.47
C GLN A 355 5.95 0.59 -2.30
N TYR A 356 6.59 0.62 -1.12
CA TYR A 356 6.05 0.07 0.12
C TYR A 356 4.63 0.60 0.41
N LEU A 357 4.39 1.91 0.31
CA LEU A 357 3.07 2.50 0.55
C LEU A 357 1.99 1.97 -0.41
N VAL A 358 2.34 1.78 -1.69
CA VAL A 358 1.40 1.24 -2.70
C VAL A 358 1.07 -0.21 -2.37
N ASP A 359 2.06 -1.01 -2.03
CA ASP A 359 1.86 -2.42 -1.66
C ASP A 359 1.03 -2.55 -0.39
N GLN A 360 1.31 -1.77 0.66
CA GLN A 360 0.51 -1.81 1.89
C GLN A 360 -0.94 -1.40 1.65
N ALA A 361 -1.20 -0.42 0.76
CA ALA A 361 -2.55 -0.07 0.36
C ALA A 361 -3.26 -1.22 -0.39
N ALA A 362 -2.54 -1.93 -1.26
CA ALA A 362 -3.07 -3.10 -1.96
C ALA A 362 -3.37 -4.26 -0.99
N LYS A 363 -2.53 -4.48 0.03
CA LYS A 363 -2.75 -5.49 1.09
C LYS A 363 -3.97 -5.15 1.96
N ILE A 364 -4.10 -3.89 2.36
CA ILE A 364 -5.28 -3.40 3.08
C ILE A 364 -6.56 -3.66 2.28
N GLU A 365 -6.56 -3.32 0.99
CA GLU A 365 -7.75 -3.53 0.16
C GLU A 365 -7.99 -5.02 -0.12
N SER A 366 -6.93 -5.83 -0.25
CA SER A 366 -7.03 -7.29 -0.37
C SER A 366 -7.65 -7.93 0.87
N GLU A 367 -7.30 -7.48 2.08
CA GLU A 367 -7.95 -7.95 3.32
C GLU A 367 -9.43 -7.58 3.36
N ARG A 368 -9.78 -6.34 2.98
CA ARG A 368 -11.18 -5.90 2.88
C ARG A 368 -11.98 -6.71 1.85
N LEU A 369 -11.39 -7.01 0.69
CA LEU A 369 -12.02 -7.80 -0.35
C LEU A 369 -12.15 -9.27 0.03
N ASN A 370 -11.11 -9.87 0.63
CA ASN A 370 -11.15 -11.24 1.16
C ASN A 370 -12.23 -11.36 2.23
N TYR A 371 -12.35 -10.35 3.08
CA TYR A 371 -13.40 -10.25 4.07
C TYR A 371 -14.79 -10.25 3.41
N ILE A 372 -15.04 -9.34 2.45
CA ILE A 372 -16.34 -9.29 1.72
C ILE A 372 -16.61 -10.61 1.00
N ARG A 373 -15.62 -11.18 0.31
CA ARG A 373 -15.76 -12.42 -0.45
C ARG A 373 -16.08 -13.60 0.46
N HIS A 374 -15.45 -13.70 1.64
CA HIS A 374 -15.67 -14.82 2.56
C HIS A 374 -17.12 -14.85 3.06
N TRP A 375 -17.65 -13.71 3.53
CA TRP A 375 -19.02 -13.66 4.04
C TRP A 375 -20.06 -13.68 2.94
N ARG A 376 -19.79 -13.07 1.79
CA ARG A 376 -20.67 -13.16 0.63
C ARG A 376 -20.79 -14.60 0.13
N LEU A 377 -19.69 -15.33 0.00
CA LEU A 377 -19.73 -16.75 -0.39
C LEU A 377 -20.46 -17.60 0.66
N CYS A 378 -20.16 -17.39 1.94
CA CYS A 378 -20.86 -18.07 3.03
C CYS A 378 -22.37 -17.82 3.00
N LEU A 379 -22.80 -16.57 2.77
CA LEU A 379 -24.21 -16.21 2.65
C LEU A 379 -24.85 -16.76 1.36
N CYS A 380 -24.13 -16.78 0.23
CA CYS A 380 -24.60 -17.42 -1.01
C CYS A 380 -24.82 -18.93 -0.81
N GLU A 381 -23.85 -19.65 -0.23
CA GLU A 381 -23.98 -21.08 0.05
C GLU A 381 -25.12 -21.35 1.03
N ALA A 382 -25.25 -20.51 2.07
CA ALA A 382 -26.34 -20.64 3.03
C ALA A 382 -27.71 -20.33 2.40
N SER A 383 -27.81 -19.41 1.45
CA SER A 383 -29.09 -19.05 0.84
C SER A 383 -29.62 -20.11 -0.12
N GLU A 384 -28.75 -20.93 -0.71
CA GLU A 384 -29.14 -22.12 -1.48
C GLU A 384 -29.98 -23.09 -0.65
N THR A 385 -29.78 -23.13 0.67
CA THR A 385 -30.57 -24.00 1.57
C THR A 385 -32.01 -23.52 1.76
N ARG A 386 -32.35 -22.30 1.34
CA ARG A 386 -33.68 -21.68 1.42
C ARG A 386 -34.31 -21.71 2.82
N LEU A 387 -33.51 -21.40 3.83
CA LEU A 387 -33.96 -21.27 5.22
C LEU A 387 -33.78 -19.83 5.72
N PRO A 388 -34.72 -18.91 5.43
CA PRO A 388 -34.57 -17.49 5.77
C PRO A 388 -34.33 -17.23 7.26
N ALA A 389 -34.99 -17.96 8.17
CA ALA A 389 -34.75 -17.84 9.62
C ALA A 389 -33.36 -18.32 10.07
N ALA A 390 -32.74 -19.26 9.36
CA ALA A 390 -31.36 -19.67 9.61
C ALA A 390 -30.37 -18.67 9.00
N LEU A 391 -30.69 -18.16 7.80
CA LEU A 391 -29.91 -17.12 7.13
C LEU A 391 -29.88 -15.81 7.95
N ARG A 392 -31.00 -15.42 8.57
CA ARG A 392 -31.09 -14.28 9.51
C ARG A 392 -30.20 -14.47 10.75
N ARG A 393 -30.14 -15.69 11.31
CA ARG A 393 -29.23 -16.03 12.41
C ARG A 393 -27.76 -15.97 12.00
N LEU A 394 -27.42 -16.52 10.83
CA LEU A 394 -26.07 -16.42 10.27
C LEU A 394 -25.68 -14.97 10.02
N PHE A 395 -26.55 -14.18 9.41
CA PHE A 395 -26.33 -12.76 9.15
C PHE A 395 -26.10 -11.98 10.44
N ALA A 396 -26.93 -12.21 11.47
CA ALA A 396 -26.74 -11.59 12.78
C ALA A 396 -25.43 -12.04 13.46
N ALA A 397 -25.01 -13.30 13.31
CA ALA A 397 -23.70 -13.77 13.78
C ALA A 397 -22.54 -13.08 13.03
N ILE A 398 -22.68 -12.84 11.72
CA ILE A 398 -21.73 -12.07 10.92
C ILE A 398 -21.66 -10.61 11.37
N LEU A 399 -22.77 -10.01 11.80
CA LEU A 399 -22.78 -8.65 12.34
C LEU A 399 -22.18 -8.55 13.75
N SER A 400 -22.53 -9.49 14.64
CA SER A 400 -22.12 -9.47 16.06
C SER A 400 -20.69 -9.97 16.28
N HIS A 401 -20.26 -10.99 15.54
CA HIS A 401 -18.97 -11.66 15.72
C HIS A 401 -18.07 -11.57 14.48
N GLY A 402 -18.63 -11.25 13.31
CA GLY A 402 -17.84 -10.96 12.11
C GLY A 402 -17.38 -9.51 12.09
N ASP A 403 -16.10 -9.29 11.79
CA ASP A 403 -15.50 -7.96 11.61
C ASP A 403 -15.96 -7.24 10.32
N SER A 404 -17.28 -7.04 10.15
CA SER A 404 -17.82 -6.61 8.85
C SER A 404 -17.45 -5.20 8.44
N SER A 405 -16.56 -5.10 7.44
CA SER A 405 -16.04 -3.83 6.94
C SER A 405 -17.05 -3.05 6.09
N ASP A 406 -18.12 -3.72 5.62
CA ASP A 406 -19.27 -3.10 4.96
C ASP A 406 -20.55 -3.96 5.09
N PRO A 407 -21.18 -3.98 6.28
CA PRO A 407 -22.39 -4.76 6.53
C PRO A 407 -23.59 -4.27 5.69
N ALA A 408 -23.62 -2.98 5.37
CA ALA A 408 -24.65 -2.37 4.52
C ALA A 408 -24.67 -2.98 3.12
N LYS A 409 -23.50 -3.29 2.54
CA LYS A 409 -23.41 -3.94 1.23
C LYS A 409 -23.97 -5.38 1.25
N LEU A 410 -23.67 -6.15 2.31
CA LEU A 410 -24.24 -7.49 2.47
C LEU A 410 -25.76 -7.43 2.67
N TRP A 411 -26.25 -6.44 3.42
CA TRP A 411 -27.68 -6.20 3.55
C TRP A 411 -28.36 -5.91 2.20
N GLN A 412 -27.79 -5.01 1.40
CA GLN A 412 -28.32 -4.69 0.06
C GLN A 412 -28.40 -5.91 -0.86
N GLU A 413 -27.47 -6.85 -0.74
CA GLU A 413 -27.42 -8.05 -1.58
C GLU A 413 -28.35 -9.16 -1.09
N PHE A 414 -28.45 -9.39 0.23
CA PHE A 414 -29.12 -10.56 0.81
C PHE A 414 -30.47 -10.25 1.49
N SER A 415 -30.89 -8.99 1.62
CA SER A 415 -32.16 -8.59 2.25
C SER A 415 -33.38 -9.34 1.71
N GLY A 416 -33.46 -9.53 0.38
CA GLY A 416 -34.54 -10.29 -0.25
C GLY A 416 -34.57 -11.77 0.16
N GLU A 417 -33.41 -12.40 0.29
CA GLU A 417 -33.30 -13.80 0.72
C GLU A 417 -33.57 -13.97 2.23
N LEU A 418 -33.17 -12.98 3.03
CA LEU A 418 -33.46 -12.90 4.47
C LEU A 418 -34.95 -12.73 4.74
N ALA A 419 -35.68 -12.07 3.85
CA ALA A 419 -37.12 -11.81 3.94
C ALA A 419 -37.99 -12.84 3.19
N GLY A 420 -37.39 -13.87 2.58
CA GLY A 420 -38.08 -14.75 1.64
C GLY A 420 -39.32 -15.45 2.22
N ASP A 421 -39.28 -15.86 3.49
CA ASP A 421 -40.41 -16.49 4.17
C ASP A 421 -41.55 -15.51 4.44
N LEU A 422 -41.25 -14.26 4.79
CA LEU A 422 -42.24 -13.21 5.01
C LEU A 422 -42.90 -12.77 3.69
N LEU A 423 -42.13 -12.65 2.62
CA LEU A 423 -42.66 -12.38 1.28
C LEU A 423 -43.61 -13.50 0.82
N HIS A 424 -43.27 -14.77 1.09
CA HIS A 424 -44.14 -15.90 0.82
C HIS A 424 -45.42 -15.91 1.67
N GLN A 425 -45.40 -15.29 2.85
CA GLN A 425 -46.57 -15.11 3.72
C GLN A 425 -47.46 -13.93 3.32
N GLY A 426 -47.14 -13.23 2.22
CA GLY A 426 -47.96 -12.14 1.68
C GLY A 426 -47.62 -10.75 2.23
N TYR A 427 -46.49 -10.60 2.94
CA TYR A 427 -46.03 -9.29 3.39
C TYR A 427 -45.61 -8.43 2.19
N SER A 428 -45.87 -7.12 2.27
CA SER A 428 -45.26 -6.17 1.33
C SER A 428 -43.73 -6.16 1.50
N PRO A 429 -42.94 -5.83 0.46
CA PRO A 429 -41.49 -5.76 0.58
C PRO A 429 -41.01 -4.87 1.73
N GLU A 430 -41.67 -3.72 1.93
CA GLU A 430 -41.35 -2.76 2.99
C GLU A 430 -41.67 -3.32 4.40
N ALA A 431 -42.80 -4.02 4.53
CA ALA A 431 -43.19 -4.65 5.79
C ALA A 431 -42.28 -5.85 6.13
N ALA A 432 -41.94 -6.65 5.12
CA ALA A 432 -41.03 -7.79 5.27
C ALA A 432 -39.62 -7.31 5.67
N GLU A 433 -39.09 -6.28 4.99
CA GLU A 433 -37.79 -5.69 5.33
C GLU A 433 -37.78 -5.17 6.78
N SER A 434 -38.83 -4.45 7.19
CA SER A 434 -38.94 -3.91 8.55
C SER A 434 -39.03 -5.02 9.62
N GLU A 435 -39.68 -6.13 9.34
CA GLU A 435 -39.76 -7.26 10.30
C GLU A 435 -38.42 -8.01 10.37
N VAL A 436 -37.72 -8.18 9.25
CA VAL A 436 -36.36 -8.74 9.24
C VAL A 436 -35.43 -7.89 10.10
N LEU A 437 -35.44 -6.57 9.95
CA LEU A 437 -34.61 -5.66 10.77
C LEU A 437 -34.94 -5.80 12.26
N ARG A 438 -36.24 -5.89 12.61
CA ARG A 438 -36.68 -6.07 13.99
C ARG A 438 -36.21 -7.40 14.59
N GLU A 439 -36.23 -8.47 13.80
CA GLU A 439 -35.67 -9.76 14.21
C GLU A 439 -34.14 -9.73 14.34
N LEU A 440 -33.45 -9.09 13.40
CA LEU A 440 -31.99 -8.94 13.47
C LEU A 440 -31.58 -8.18 14.74
N GLN A 441 -32.29 -7.12 15.12
CA GLN A 441 -32.02 -6.41 16.37
C GLN A 441 -32.21 -7.31 17.60
N LYS A 442 -33.26 -8.14 17.63
CA LYS A 442 -33.46 -9.13 18.72
C LYS A 442 -32.32 -10.14 18.80
N LEU A 443 -31.87 -10.65 17.65
CA LEU A 443 -30.74 -11.58 17.56
C LEU A 443 -29.45 -10.93 18.03
N LEU A 444 -29.15 -9.71 17.56
CA LEU A 444 -27.98 -8.92 17.97
C LEU A 444 -27.95 -8.71 19.48
N ASN A 445 -29.08 -8.32 20.08
CA ASN A 445 -29.19 -8.16 21.54
C ASN A 445 -28.86 -9.47 22.29
N THR A 446 -29.24 -10.62 21.72
CA THR A 446 -28.96 -11.93 22.31
C THR A 446 -27.48 -12.31 22.21
N MET A 447 -26.80 -11.88 21.15
CA MET A 447 -25.38 -12.18 20.88
C MET A 447 -24.42 -11.10 21.42
N GLY A 448 -24.93 -10.07 22.08
CA GLY A 448 -24.12 -8.93 22.56
C GLY A 448 -23.63 -8.00 21.45
N GLY A 449 -24.31 -7.98 20.30
CA GLY A 449 -24.05 -7.06 19.20
C GLY A 449 -24.53 -5.63 19.48
N ALA A 450 -24.08 -4.69 18.64
CA ALA A 450 -24.51 -3.28 18.70
C ALA A 450 -25.91 -3.08 18.06
N GLU A 451 -26.43 -1.85 18.12
CA GLU A 451 -27.65 -1.45 17.40
C GLU A 451 -27.43 -1.43 15.87
N LEU A 452 -28.48 -1.72 15.09
CA LEU A 452 -28.44 -1.76 13.61
C LEU A 452 -27.73 -0.56 12.95
N PRO A 453 -27.94 0.71 13.39
CA PRO A 453 -27.25 1.86 12.80
C PRO A 453 -25.73 1.84 12.95
N ALA A 454 -25.19 1.16 13.99
CA ALA A 454 -23.74 1.01 14.17
C ALA A 454 -23.11 0.18 13.04
N TYR A 455 -23.90 -0.67 12.38
CA TYR A 455 -23.53 -1.47 11.23
C TYR A 455 -23.90 -0.81 9.88
N GLY A 456 -24.46 0.41 9.91
CA GLY A 456 -24.92 1.10 8.71
C GLY A 456 -26.20 0.52 8.10
N LEU A 457 -26.98 -0.25 8.88
CA LEU A 457 -28.29 -0.75 8.47
C LEU A 457 -29.40 0.26 8.84
N PRO A 458 -30.51 0.28 8.09
CA PRO A 458 -31.65 1.12 8.39
C PRO A 458 -32.36 0.70 9.69
N GLU A 459 -33.02 1.64 10.35
CA GLU A 459 -33.90 1.34 11.47
C GLU A 459 -35.24 0.76 10.96
N PRO A 460 -35.86 -0.18 11.69
CA PRO A 460 -37.16 -0.71 11.33
C PRO A 460 -38.23 0.41 11.35
N HIS A 461 -39.12 0.41 10.36
CA HIS A 461 -40.23 1.37 10.30
C HIS A 461 -41.21 1.16 11.48
N VAL A 462 -41.77 2.28 11.96
CA VAL A 462 -42.52 2.35 13.24
C VAL A 462 -44.02 2.01 13.10
N GLN A 463 -44.57 1.81 11.90
CA GLN A 463 -46.03 1.61 11.79
C GLN A 463 -46.46 0.19 12.17
N PRO A 464 -47.36 0.04 13.16
CA PRO A 464 -48.19 -1.15 13.27
C PRO A 464 -49.30 -1.08 12.22
N ASP A 465 -49.64 -2.26 11.71
CA ASP A 465 -50.82 -2.56 10.90
C ASP A 465 -50.63 -2.65 9.38
N GLN A 466 -51.01 -3.83 8.91
CA GLN A 466 -51.33 -4.25 7.54
C GLN A 466 -50.16 -4.68 6.65
N CYS A 467 -50.05 -5.99 6.47
CA CYS A 467 -50.21 -6.63 5.15
C CYS A 467 -50.09 -8.16 5.31
N ILE A 468 -51.19 -8.81 5.73
CA ILE A 468 -51.55 -10.11 5.16
C ILE A 468 -52.58 -9.75 4.08
N ALA A 469 -52.18 -9.82 2.82
CA ALA A 469 -53.11 -9.79 1.69
C ALA A 469 -53.66 -11.21 1.46
#